data_AF-A0A7X5DEZ3-F1
#
_entry.id   AF-A0A7X5DEZ3-F1
#
_cell.length_a   1.000
_cell.length_b   1.000
_cell.length_c   1.000
_cell.angle_alpha   90.00
_cell.angle_beta   90.00
_cell.angle_gamma   90.00
#
_symmetry.space_group_name_H-M   'P 1'
#
loop_
_entity.id
_entity.type
_entity.pdbx_description
1 polymer ?
#
loop_
_entity_poly.entity_id
_entity_poly.type
_entity_poly.pdbx_seq_one_letter_code
_entity_poly.pdbx_strand_id
1 'polypeptide(L)'
;GAPVGRIQFRDEPKPDAAATVRELRESYGVTSYMVTGDAAPTARVIAEEVGIEPGHVFAGVKPLEKADCVRAVKGAAAVAELGSAVEAAAEDESAGASKRPAVVAFVGDGINDAPALAAADIGVAMASGTDVALDA
;
A
#
# COMPACT_ATOMS: atom_id res chain seq x y z
N GLY A 1 41.22 -0.84 10.93
CA GLY A 1 40.57 0.30 11.61
C GLY A 1 39.28 -0.19 12.23
N ALA A 2 38.97 0.23 13.46
CA ALA A 2 37.71 -0.10 14.12
C ALA A 2 36.63 0.92 13.72
N PRO A 3 35.38 0.51 13.44
CA PRO A 3 34.29 1.43 13.16
C PRO A 3 33.99 2.30 14.40
N VAL A 4 33.92 3.62 14.20
CA VAL A 4 33.73 4.63 15.27
C VAL A 4 32.28 5.08 15.45
N GLY A 5 31.34 4.58 14.64
CA GLY A 5 29.92 4.91 14.76
C GLY A 5 29.09 4.56 13.51
N ARG A 6 27.78 4.83 13.56
CA ARG A 6 26.83 4.72 12.45
C ARG A 6 25.93 5.96 12.42
N ILE A 7 25.63 6.45 11.22
CA ILE A 7 24.60 7.46 10.97
C ILE A 7 23.43 6.74 10.29
N GLN A 8 22.21 7.00 10.76
CA GLN A 8 20.99 6.45 10.18
C GLN A 8 20.02 7.59 9.85
N PHE A 9 19.49 7.58 8.64
CA PHE A 9 18.40 8.42 8.21
C PHE A 9 17.11 7.60 8.30
N ARG A 10 16.04 8.21 8.79
CA ARG A 10 14.72 7.60 8.93
C ARG A 10 13.69 8.60 8.47
N ASP A 11 12.76 8.14 7.65
CA ASP A 11 11.59 8.92 7.28
C ASP A 11 10.58 8.93 8.44
N GLU A 12 10.03 10.10 8.72
CA GLU A 12 8.96 10.27 9.71
C GLU A 12 7.61 10.29 8.98
N PRO A 13 6.63 9.47 9.41
CA PRO A 13 5.30 9.54 8.84
C PRO A 13 4.68 10.93 9.11
N LYS A 14 3.79 11.37 8.21
CA LYS A 14 3.04 12.61 8.44
C LYS A 14 2.20 12.49 9.73
N PRO A 15 1.98 13.59 10.47
CA PRO A 15 1.26 13.55 11.74
C PRO A 15 -0.17 12.98 11.65
N ASP A 16 -0.80 13.11 10.48
CA ASP A 16 -2.15 12.62 10.19
C ASP A 16 -2.19 11.19 9.64
N ALA A 17 -1.05 10.60 9.27
CA ALA A 17 -1.00 9.32 8.55
C ALA A 17 -1.70 8.19 9.31
N ALA A 18 -1.46 8.07 10.62
CA ALA A 18 -2.09 7.03 11.46
C ALA A 18 -3.61 7.20 11.54
N ALA A 19 -4.09 8.45 11.64
CA ALA A 19 -5.51 8.75 11.67
C ALA A 19 -6.17 8.41 10.32
N THR A 20 -5.52 8.75 9.21
CA THR A 20 -6.00 8.44 7.86
C THR A 20 -6.06 6.94 7.60
N VAL A 21 -5.02 6.18 7.95
CA VAL A 21 -5.01 4.70 7.79
C VAL A 21 -6.13 4.06 8.60
N ARG A 22 -6.35 4.52 9.84
CA ARG A 22 -7.43 4.05 10.69
C ARG A 22 -8.80 4.36 10.08
N GLU A 23 -9.03 5.59 9.63
CA GLU A 23 -10.30 5.99 9.02
C GLU A 23 -10.59 5.18 7.75
N LEU A 24 -9.58 4.97 6.90
CA LEU A 24 -9.68 4.12 5.72
C LEU A 24 -10.14 2.70 6.08
N ARG A 25 -9.58 2.11 7.14
CA ARG A 25 -9.98 0.79 7.63
C ARG A 25 -11.40 0.78 8.21
N GLU A 26 -11.69 1.69 9.13
CA GLU A 26 -12.91 1.65 9.96
C GLU A 26 -14.14 2.17 9.21
N SER A 27 -14.02 3.31 8.52
CA SER A 27 -15.15 3.98 7.86
C SER A 27 -15.39 3.47 6.44
N TYR A 28 -14.33 3.04 5.75
CA TYR A 28 -14.39 2.69 4.33
C TYR A 28 -14.05 1.23 4.03
N GLY A 29 -13.65 0.43 5.03
CA GLY A 29 -13.28 -0.98 4.84
C GLY A 29 -12.06 -1.18 3.93
N VAL A 30 -11.22 -0.15 3.78
CA VAL A 30 -10.05 -0.18 2.91
C VAL A 30 -8.87 -0.81 3.63
N THR A 31 -8.28 -1.84 3.02
CA THR A 31 -7.05 -2.45 3.51
C THR A 31 -5.84 -1.67 2.99
N SER A 32 -5.03 -1.15 3.90
CA SER A 32 -3.85 -0.35 3.59
C SER A 32 -2.58 -1.20 3.52
N TYR A 33 -1.77 -0.96 2.50
CA TYR A 33 -0.45 -1.57 2.29
C TYR A 33 0.62 -0.47 2.21
N MET A 34 1.83 -0.79 2.66
CA MET A 34 3.01 0.09 2.54
C MET A 34 4.01 -0.50 1.54
N VAL A 35 4.48 0.33 0.61
CA VAL A 35 5.55 -0.02 -0.34
C VAL A 35 6.70 0.98 -0.17
N THR A 36 7.87 0.51 0.26
CA THR A 36 9.03 1.37 0.53
C THR A 36 10.35 0.76 0.07
N GLY A 37 11.30 1.62 -0.28
CA GLY A 37 12.68 1.24 -0.59
C GLY A 37 13.53 1.01 0.68
N ASP A 38 13.02 1.38 1.86
CA ASP A 38 13.73 1.22 3.13
C ASP A 38 13.92 -0.25 3.52
N ALA A 39 14.94 -0.49 4.34
CA ALA A 39 15.17 -1.81 4.91
C ALA A 39 13.99 -2.23 5.80
N ALA A 40 13.66 -3.53 5.76
CA ALA A 40 12.51 -4.10 6.46
C ALA A 40 12.41 -3.74 7.96
N PRO A 41 13.50 -3.67 8.75
CA PRO A 41 13.40 -3.25 10.15
C PRO A 41 12.84 -1.83 10.30
N THR A 42 13.32 -0.87 9.50
CA THR A 42 12.87 0.52 9.56
C THR A 42 11.43 0.65 9.07
N ALA A 43 11.11 0.02 7.94
CA ALA A 43 9.78 0.05 7.34
C ALA A 43 8.70 -0.49 8.29
N ARG A 44 8.97 -1.57 9.01
CA ARG A 44 8.02 -2.17 9.96
C ARG A 44 7.71 -1.27 11.13
N VAL A 45 8.70 -0.54 11.65
CA VAL A 45 8.48 0.41 12.74
C VAL A 45 7.56 1.54 12.28
N ILE A 46 7.80 2.10 11.09
CA ILE A 46 6.93 3.14 10.52
C ILE A 46 5.52 2.57 10.26
N ALA A 47 5.41 1.35 9.72
CA ALA A 47 4.13 0.70 9.47
C ALA A 47 3.33 0.50 10.76
N GLU A 48 3.97 0.04 11.83
CA GLU A 48 3.34 -0.12 13.15
C GLU A 48 2.86 1.23 13.70
N GLU A 49 3.67 2.28 13.60
CA GLU A 49 3.32 3.64 14.03
C GLU A 49 2.06 4.18 13.32
N VAL A 50 1.86 3.84 12.04
CA VAL A 50 0.68 4.27 11.27
C VAL A 50 -0.48 3.26 11.28
N GLY A 51 -0.32 2.10 11.91
CA GLY A 51 -1.36 1.06 12.01
C GLY A 51 -1.51 0.17 10.77
N ILE A 52 -0.46 0.00 9.97
CA ILE A 52 -0.41 -0.96 8.86
C ILE A 52 0.11 -2.31 9.36
N GLU A 53 -0.61 -3.38 9.03
CA GLU A 53 -0.26 -4.73 9.47
C GLU A 53 1.11 -5.16 8.92
N PRO A 54 1.96 -5.86 9.70
CA PRO A 54 3.29 -6.26 9.26
C PRO A 54 3.33 -7.11 7.98
N GLY A 55 2.25 -7.86 7.70
CA GLY A 55 2.06 -8.63 6.47
C GLY A 55 1.76 -7.79 5.22
N HIS A 56 1.39 -6.53 5.40
CA HIS A 56 1.05 -5.58 4.34
C HIS A 56 2.19 -4.60 4.02
N VAL A 57 3.43 -4.95 4.40
CA VAL A 57 4.63 -4.11 4.20
C VAL A 57 5.56 -4.74 3.18
N PHE A 58 5.73 -4.09 2.04
CA PHE A 58 6.76 -4.40 1.05
C PHE A 58 7.95 -3.45 1.27
N ALA A 59 9.07 -4.00 1.75
CA ALA A 59 10.28 -3.24 2.08
C ALA A 59 11.45 -3.63 1.17
N GLY A 60 12.42 -2.72 1.00
CA GLY A 60 13.57 -2.90 0.12
C GLY A 60 13.20 -2.91 -1.37
N VAL A 61 12.05 -2.33 -1.73
CA VAL A 61 11.49 -2.40 -3.08
C VAL A 61 12.18 -1.37 -3.98
N LYS A 62 12.73 -1.80 -5.11
CA LYS A 62 13.30 -0.89 -6.10
C LYS A 62 12.19 -0.16 -6.87
N PRO A 63 12.43 1.02 -7.44
CA PRO A 63 11.42 1.76 -8.21
C PRO A 63 10.71 0.92 -9.28
N LEU A 64 11.46 0.09 -10.02
CA LEU A 64 10.91 -0.78 -11.07
C LEU A 64 10.05 -1.93 -10.54
N GLU A 65 10.29 -2.36 -9.30
CA GLU A 65 9.62 -3.50 -8.65
C GLU A 65 8.31 -3.07 -7.95
N LYS A 66 8.08 -1.77 -7.75
CA LYS A 66 6.85 -1.28 -7.09
C LYS A 66 5.57 -1.66 -7.84
N ALA A 67 5.63 -1.73 -9.17
CA ALA A 67 4.51 -2.19 -9.99
C ALA A 67 4.15 -3.66 -9.71
N ASP A 68 5.14 -4.50 -9.36
CA ASP A 68 4.91 -5.90 -9.02
C ASP A 68 4.25 -6.03 -7.65
N CYS A 69 4.56 -5.16 -6.70
CA CYS A 69 3.84 -5.08 -5.43
C CYS A 69 2.34 -4.79 -5.65
N VAL A 70 2.01 -3.84 -6.53
CA VAL A 70 0.61 -3.53 -6.89
C VAL A 70 -0.09 -4.76 -7.47
N ARG A 71 0.56 -5.46 -8.40
CA ARG A 71 0.01 -6.70 -8.99
C ARG A 71 -0.16 -7.81 -7.95
N ALA A 72 0.79 -7.94 -7.02
CA ALA A 72 0.70 -8.91 -5.94
C ALA A 72 -0.50 -8.61 -5.03
N VAL A 73 -0.75 -7.35 -4.67
CA VAL A 73 -1.93 -6.96 -3.88
C VAL A 73 -3.23 -7.23 -4.63
N LYS A 74 -3.31 -6.89 -5.93
CA LYS A 74 -4.48 -7.22 -6.77
C LYS A 74 -4.77 -8.72 -6.78
N GLY A 75 -3.74 -9.55 -6.88
CA GLY A 75 -3.86 -11.00 -6.81
C GLY A 75 -4.24 -11.51 -5.42
N ALA A 76 -3.59 -11.01 -4.37
CA ALA A 76 -3.85 -11.42 -2.98
C ALA A 76 -5.26 -11.03 -2.53
N ALA A 77 -5.74 -9.84 -2.89
CA ALA A 77 -7.11 -9.43 -2.58
C ALA A 77 -8.15 -10.30 -3.31
N ALA A 78 -7.87 -10.72 -4.56
CA ALA A 78 -8.71 -11.70 -5.25
C ALA A 78 -8.72 -13.08 -4.56
N VAL A 79 -7.63 -13.46 -3.88
CA VAL A 79 -7.51 -14.74 -3.13
C VAL A 79 -8.13 -14.64 -1.72
N ALA A 80 -7.95 -13.53 -1.01
CA ALA A 80 -8.53 -13.29 0.31
C ALA A 80 -10.07 -13.31 0.27
N GLU A 81 -10.66 -12.71 -0.77
CA GLU A 81 -12.11 -12.77 -1.06
C GLU A 81 -12.60 -14.19 -1.39
N LEU A 82 -11.72 -15.05 -1.92
CA LEU A 82 -12.04 -16.46 -2.14
C LEU A 82 -11.95 -17.29 -0.84
N GLY A 83 -11.08 -16.88 0.09
CA GLY A 83 -10.93 -17.49 1.42
C GLY A 83 -12.03 -17.10 2.39
N SER A 84 -12.48 -15.83 2.40
CA SER A 84 -13.60 -15.38 3.24
C SER A 84 -14.94 -16.00 2.80
N ALA A 85 -15.08 -16.33 1.52
CA ALA A 85 -16.21 -17.09 0.99
C ALA A 85 -16.26 -18.55 1.51
N VAL A 86 -15.16 -19.10 2.03
CA VAL A 86 -15.13 -20.45 2.64
C VAL A 86 -15.56 -20.41 4.11
N GLU A 87 -15.40 -19.29 4.82
CA GLU A 87 -15.88 -19.12 6.21
C GLU A 87 -17.35 -18.67 6.29
N ALA A 88 -17.86 -17.99 5.25
CA ALA A 88 -19.27 -17.58 5.17
C ALA A 88 -20.20 -18.67 4.60
N ALA A 89 -19.72 -19.89 4.38
CA ALA A 89 -20.52 -21.02 3.91
C ALA A 89 -21.28 -21.71 5.06
N ALA A 90 -22.05 -20.93 5.82
CA ALA A 90 -23.20 -21.40 6.58
C ALA A 90 -24.36 -20.45 6.28
N GLU A 91 -25.27 -20.93 5.43
CA GLU A 91 -26.62 -20.43 5.16
C GLU A 91 -26.78 -19.28 4.14
N ASP A 92 -27.07 -19.65 2.89
CA ASP A 92 -28.30 -19.33 2.11
C ASP A 92 -28.01 -19.30 0.59
N GLU A 93 -28.69 -20.17 -0.14
CA GLU A 93 -28.66 -20.28 -1.60
C GLU A 93 -29.67 -19.30 -2.22
N SER A 94 -29.31 -18.03 -2.40
CA SER A 94 -30.02 -17.17 -3.35
C SER A 94 -29.23 -15.92 -3.73
N ALA A 95 -29.27 -15.62 -5.03
CA ALA A 95 -28.69 -14.46 -5.72
C ALA A 95 -27.15 -14.48 -5.89
N GLY A 96 -26.72 -14.84 -7.11
CA GLY A 96 -25.34 -14.73 -7.57
C GLY A 96 -24.81 -13.30 -7.41
N ALA A 97 -24.07 -13.07 -6.33
CA ALA A 97 -23.30 -11.86 -6.13
C ALA A 97 -22.22 -11.79 -7.22
N SER A 98 -22.29 -10.75 -8.04
CA SER A 98 -21.28 -10.44 -9.05
C SER A 98 -19.92 -10.31 -8.36
N LYS A 99 -19.08 -11.34 -8.50
CA LYS A 99 -17.68 -11.41 -8.05
C LYS A 99 -16.90 -10.27 -8.71
N ARG A 100 -16.79 -9.12 -8.05
CA ARG A 100 -15.97 -8.01 -8.55
C ARG A 100 -14.54 -8.19 -8.04
N PRO A 101 -13.52 -8.12 -8.92
CA PRO A 101 -12.13 -8.13 -8.48
C PRO A 101 -11.88 -6.94 -7.56
N ALA A 102 -11.03 -7.14 -6.56
CA ALA A 102 -10.62 -6.07 -5.66
C ALA A 102 -9.97 -4.93 -6.44
N VAL A 103 -10.46 -3.71 -6.21
CA VAL A 103 -9.95 -2.48 -6.82
C VAL A 103 -8.77 -2.00 -5.99
N VAL A 104 -7.61 -1.82 -6.61
CA VAL A 104 -6.39 -1.36 -5.93
C VAL A 104 -6.09 0.08 -6.32
N ALA A 105 -6.02 0.94 -5.30
CA ALA A 105 -5.50 2.29 -5.43
C ALA A 105 -4.03 2.33 -5.00
N PHE A 106 -3.19 3.07 -5.73
CA PHE A 106 -1.80 3.33 -5.36
C PHE A 106 -1.58 4.82 -5.18
N VAL A 107 -0.97 5.20 -4.07
CA VAL A 107 -0.64 6.59 -3.73
C VAL A 107 0.88 6.73 -3.73
N GLY A 108 1.41 7.69 -4.50
CA GLY A 108 2.86 7.87 -4.65
C GLY A 108 3.25 9.29 -5.07
N ASP A 109 4.54 9.54 -5.26
CA ASP A 109 5.07 10.87 -5.63
C ASP A 109 4.96 11.21 -7.12
N GLY A 110 4.62 10.24 -7.97
CA GLY A 110 4.52 10.41 -9.42
C GLY A 110 5.85 10.31 -10.18
N ILE A 111 6.99 10.43 -9.51
CA ILE A 111 8.32 10.39 -10.13
C ILE A 111 8.89 8.97 -10.02
N ASN A 112 9.03 8.46 -8.80
CA ASN A 112 9.55 7.13 -8.54
C ASN A 112 8.47 6.05 -8.65
N ASP A 113 7.21 6.49 -8.58
CA ASP A 113 6.05 5.64 -8.46
C ASP A 113 5.25 5.50 -9.77
N ALA A 114 5.68 6.13 -10.86
CA ALA A 114 4.97 6.12 -12.14
C ALA A 114 4.59 4.69 -12.62
N PRO A 115 5.48 3.68 -12.56
CA PRO A 115 5.11 2.32 -12.95
C PRO A 115 4.04 1.69 -12.06
N ALA A 116 4.05 1.99 -10.76
CA ALA A 116 3.08 1.47 -9.80
C ALA A 116 1.72 2.18 -9.94
N LEU A 117 1.74 3.51 -10.14
CA LEU A 117 0.55 4.31 -10.41
C LEU A 117 -0.18 3.82 -11.66
N ALA A 118 0.55 3.47 -12.73
CA ALA A 118 -0.03 2.92 -13.96
C ALA A 118 -0.55 1.48 -13.82
N ALA A 119 -0.03 0.69 -12.87
CA ALA A 119 -0.46 -0.69 -12.62
C ALA A 119 -1.72 -0.76 -11.73
N ALA A 120 -1.97 0.28 -10.94
CA ALA A 120 -3.15 0.40 -10.09
C ALA A 120 -4.42 0.62 -10.91
N ASP A 121 -5.57 0.26 -10.35
CA ASP A 121 -6.86 0.64 -10.94
C ASP A 121 -7.11 2.14 -10.77
N ILE A 122 -6.60 2.71 -9.68
CA ILE A 122 -6.65 4.14 -9.38
C ILE A 122 -5.24 4.58 -8.95
N GLY A 123 -4.56 5.38 -9.76
CA GLY A 123 -3.29 6.02 -9.40
C GLY A 123 -3.52 7.42 -8.83
N VAL A 124 -2.99 7.70 -7.64
CA VAL A 124 -3.03 9.02 -7.00
C VAL A 124 -1.60 9.53 -6.79
N ALA A 125 -1.22 10.57 -7.53
CA ALA A 125 0.06 11.24 -7.33
C ALA A 125 -0.07 12.37 -6.30
N MET A 126 0.68 12.30 -5.21
CA MET A 126 0.83 13.39 -4.26
C MET A 126 1.91 14.35 -4.79
N ALA A 127 1.49 15.42 -5.45
CA ALA A 127 2.41 16.47 -5.87
C ALA A 127 2.98 17.19 -4.64
N SER A 128 4.26 17.01 -4.35
CA SER A 128 4.98 17.84 -3.37
C SER A 128 5.37 19.18 -4.01
N GLY A 129 4.37 20.01 -4.36
CA GLY A 129 4.58 21.42 -4.71
C GLY A 129 5.23 21.72 -6.08
N THR A 130 4.47 22.44 -6.92
CA THR A 130 4.93 23.40 -7.96
C THR A 130 6.04 22.94 -8.93
N ASP A 131 5.69 22.14 -9.96
CA ASP A 131 6.13 22.34 -11.36
C ASP A 131 5.64 21.23 -12.33
N VAL A 132 4.34 21.00 -12.40
CA VAL A 132 3.72 20.39 -13.60
C VAL A 132 2.42 21.14 -13.92
N ALA A 133 2.53 22.47 -14.02
CA ALA A 133 1.46 23.34 -14.50
C ALA A 133 1.61 23.73 -15.99
N LEU A 134 2.66 23.27 -16.69
CA LEU A 134 2.96 23.70 -18.05
C LEU A 134 3.70 22.60 -18.84
N ASP A 135 2.98 21.58 -19.29
CA ASP A 135 3.05 21.10 -20.68
C ASP A 135 2.03 19.97 -20.88
N ALA A 136 0.90 20.35 -21.47
CA ALA A 136 -0.02 19.51 -22.21
C ALA A 136 -0.33 20.23 -23.53
#